data_AF-A0A9D5UP32-F1
#
_entry.id   AF-A0A9D5UP32-F1
#
_cell.length_a   1.000
_cell.length_b   1.000
_cell.length_c   1.000
_cell.angle_alpha   90.00
_cell.angle_beta   90.00
_cell.angle_gamma   90.00
#
_symmetry.space_group_name_H-M   'P 1'
#
loop_
_entity.id
_entity.type
_entity.pdbx_description
1 polymer ?
#
loop_
_entity_poly.entity_id
_entity_poly.type
_entity_poly.pdbx_seq_one_letter_code
_entity_poly.pdbx_strand_id
1 'polypeptide(L)'
;MKALVLFLALLSFAVILANQPWDRQPAPTTPGSSPTSQANWLPWTPDKQLPELQQRLAQVEERLQKGLQEASLAQRVAETEQKLAQMAAIPPASLQMDNGFVLVKKGDSNWKLTDIFARLRQFRQRVTFAKPFAQPPRIMLGITLIELPAEKLRLQTRAEEIDSNGFTLVFESRSESRIEEMQVDWFAFADRAAAQGTQAR
;
A
#
# COMPACT_ATOMS: atom_id res chain seq x y z
N MET A 1 0.72 -7.39 22.35
CA MET A 1 1.05 -7.71 20.94
C MET A 1 1.89 -8.99 20.80
N LYS A 2 3.00 -9.17 21.55
CA LYS A 2 3.87 -10.37 21.44
C LYS A 2 3.17 -11.72 21.72
N ALA A 3 2.22 -11.77 22.66
CA ALA A 3 1.48 -13.00 22.99
C ALA A 3 0.54 -13.48 21.86
N LEU A 4 -0.03 -12.55 21.08
CA LEU A 4 -0.93 -12.87 19.97
C LEU A 4 -0.16 -13.48 18.78
N VAL A 5 1.04 -12.96 18.50
CA VAL A 5 1.92 -13.47 17.43
C VAL A 5 2.39 -14.90 17.76
N LEU A 6 2.72 -15.16 19.02
CA LEU A 6 3.14 -16.49 19.49
C LEU A 6 1.99 -17.51 19.40
N PHE A 7 0.76 -17.08 19.73
CA PHE A 7 -0.42 -17.93 19.60
C PHE A 7 -0.75 -18.27 18.14
N LEU A 8 -0.70 -17.29 17.23
CA LEU A 8 -0.91 -17.51 15.80
C LEU A 8 0.17 -18.42 15.17
N ALA A 9 1.43 -18.27 15.59
CA ALA A 9 2.52 -19.14 15.15
C ALA A 9 2.29 -20.60 15.59
N LEU A 10 1.90 -20.83 16.84
CA LEU A 10 1.58 -22.17 17.35
C LEU A 10 0.36 -22.77 16.65
N LEU A 11 -0.66 -21.96 16.36
CA LEU A 11 -1.85 -22.42 15.64
C LEU A 11 -1.50 -22.85 14.20
N SER A 12 -0.66 -22.09 13.51
CA SER A 12 -0.20 -22.44 12.15
C SER A 12 0.65 -23.71 12.12
N PHE A 13 1.50 -23.92 13.13
CA PHE A 13 2.31 -25.13 13.24
C PHE A 13 1.45 -26.38 13.51
N ALA A 14 0.40 -26.25 14.33
CA ALA A 14 -0.53 -27.34 14.60
C ALA A 14 -1.33 -27.75 13.35
N VAL A 15 -1.75 -26.80 12.52
CA VAL A 15 -2.44 -27.09 11.25
C VAL A 15 -1.52 -27.78 10.24
N ILE A 16 -0.24 -27.42 10.19
CA ILE A 16 0.74 -28.08 9.31
C ILE A 16 0.98 -29.53 9.75
N LEU A 17 1.12 -29.78 11.06
CA LEU A 17 1.28 -31.14 11.59
C LEU A 17 0.04 -32.02 11.39
N ALA A 18 -1.16 -31.43 11.48
CA ALA A 18 -2.41 -32.15 11.29
C ALA A 18 -2.69 -32.54 9.83
N ASN A 19 -2.04 -31.88 8.86
CA ASN A 19 -2.35 -32.02 7.44
C ASN A 19 -1.18 -32.60 6.61
N GLN A 20 -0.16 -33.18 7.25
CA GLN A 20 0.84 -33.95 6.52
C GLN A 20 0.25 -35.31 6.12
N PRO A 21 0.15 -35.61 4.81
CA PRO A 21 -0.20 -36.95 4.38
C PRO A 21 0.91 -37.90 4.84
N TRP A 22 0.57 -38.80 5.75
CA TRP A 22 1.42 -39.92 6.08
C TRP A 22 1.54 -40.79 4.83
N ASP A 23 2.61 -40.60 4.07
CA ASP A 23 3.01 -41.53 3.02
C ASP A 23 3.29 -42.88 3.68
N ARG A 24 2.27 -43.74 3.66
CA ARG A 24 2.41 -45.15 3.97
C ARG A 24 3.25 -45.76 2.86
N GLN A 25 4.56 -45.86 3.05
CA GLN A 25 5.38 -46.75 2.24
C GLN A 25 4.81 -48.17 2.39
N PRO A 26 4.33 -48.80 1.31
CA PRO A 26 4.03 -50.23 1.38
C PRO A 26 5.34 -50.96 1.67
N ALA A 27 5.28 -51.91 2.62
CA ALA A 27 6.42 -52.74 2.97
C ALA A 27 6.97 -53.44 1.71
N PRO A 28 8.30 -53.53 1.55
CA PRO A 28 8.88 -54.32 0.48
C PRO A 28 8.55 -55.79 0.72
N THR A 29 7.59 -56.32 -0.04
CA THR A 29 7.39 -57.75 -0.16
C THR A 29 8.53 -58.29 -1.00
N THR A 30 9.45 -58.99 -0.35
CA THR A 30 10.48 -59.79 -1.02
C THR A 30 9.85 -61.15 -1.38
N PRO A 31 9.77 -61.52 -2.66
CA PRO A 31 9.97 -62.91 -3.05
C PRO A 31 11.29 -63.02 -3.80
N GLY A 32 12.16 -63.89 -3.30
CA GLY A 32 13.36 -64.28 -3.99
C GLY A 32 13.03 -64.95 -5.33
N SER A 33 13.80 -64.58 -6.35
CA SER A 33 14.33 -65.48 -7.37
C SER A 33 15.21 -64.65 -8.29
N SER A 34 16.47 -65.05 -8.41
CA SER A 34 17.39 -64.53 -9.40
C SER A 34 16.82 -64.82 -10.79
N PRO A 35 16.60 -63.83 -11.67
CA PRO A 35 16.29 -64.13 -13.05
C PRO A 35 17.58 -64.53 -13.75
N THR A 36 17.70 -65.83 -14.03
CA THR A 36 18.57 -66.31 -15.10
C THR A 36 18.16 -65.56 -16.37
N SER A 37 19.03 -64.66 -16.84
CA SER A 37 18.86 -63.94 -18.10
C SER A 37 18.96 -64.94 -19.25
N GLN A 38 17.84 -65.55 -19.59
CA GLN A 38 17.64 -66.12 -20.91
C GLN A 38 17.20 -64.97 -21.81
N ALA A 39 18.07 -64.61 -22.76
CA ALA A 39 17.73 -63.74 -23.88
C ALA A 39 16.67 -64.44 -24.74
N ASN A 40 15.42 -64.32 -24.33
CA ASN A 40 14.27 -64.76 -25.09
C ASN A 40 14.00 -63.70 -26.15
N TRP A 41 14.68 -63.84 -27.30
CA TRP A 41 14.36 -63.06 -28.49
C TRP A 41 12.96 -63.47 -28.95
N LEU A 42 11.95 -62.70 -28.52
CA LEU A 42 10.59 -62.87 -29.00
C LEU A 42 10.59 -62.70 -30.53
N PRO A 43 9.91 -63.59 -31.28
CA PRO A 43 9.74 -63.42 -32.71
C PRO A 43 9.07 -62.08 -32.97
N TRP A 44 9.80 -61.20 -33.65
CA TRP A 44 9.30 -59.89 -34.04
C TRP A 44 8.05 -60.10 -34.91
N THR A 45 6.88 -59.79 -34.35
CA THR A 45 5.59 -59.89 -35.04
C THR A 45 5.09 -58.47 -35.29
N PRO A 46 5.30 -57.93 -36.52
CA PRO A 46 5.11 -56.51 -36.81
C PRO A 46 3.68 -55.99 -36.55
N ASP A 47 2.67 -56.85 -36.70
CA ASP A 47 1.29 -56.37 -36.82
C ASP A 47 0.55 -56.10 -35.51
N LYS A 48 0.98 -56.66 -34.36
CA LYS A 48 0.26 -56.48 -33.08
C LYS A 48 0.88 -55.48 -32.12
N GLN A 49 2.18 -55.21 -32.23
CA GLN A 49 2.88 -54.33 -31.29
C GLN A 49 2.90 -52.86 -31.70
N LEU A 50 2.64 -52.55 -32.98
CA LEU A 50 2.68 -51.19 -33.50
C LEU A 50 1.68 -50.24 -32.81
N PRO A 51 0.40 -50.62 -32.57
CA PRO A 51 -0.55 -49.74 -31.89
C PRO A 51 -0.18 -49.47 -30.43
N GLU A 52 0.38 -50.47 -29.75
CA GLU A 52 0.83 -50.33 -28.36
C GLU A 52 2.03 -49.39 -28.26
N LEU A 53 2.99 -49.50 -29.18
CA LEU A 53 4.13 -48.59 -29.25
C LEU A 53 3.70 -47.16 -29.57
N GLN A 54 2.74 -46.98 -30.48
CA GLN A 54 2.17 -45.66 -30.78
C GLN A 54 1.49 -45.05 -29.55
N GLN A 55 0.72 -45.85 -28.81
CA GLN A 55 0.05 -45.38 -27.59
C GLN A 55 1.07 -45.01 -26.50
N ARG A 56 2.14 -45.80 -26.33
CA ARG A 56 3.24 -45.48 -25.40
C ARG A 56 3.99 -44.20 -25.79
N LEU A 57 4.25 -44.00 -27.09
CA LEU A 57 4.86 -42.77 -27.60
C LEU A 57 3.99 -41.54 -27.30
N ALA A 58 2.70 -41.61 -27.59
CA ALA A 58 1.77 -40.53 -27.29
C ALA A 58 1.72 -40.18 -25.79
N GLN A 59 1.74 -41.20 -24.91
CA GLN A 59 1.79 -40.98 -23.46
C GLN A 59 3.11 -40.34 -22.99
N VAL A 60 4.24 -40.69 -23.61
CA VAL A 60 5.54 -40.08 -23.30
C VAL A 60 5.56 -38.61 -23.77
N GLU A 61 5.03 -38.33 -24.95
CA GLU A 61 4.91 -36.96 -25.48
C GLU A 61 4.04 -36.09 -24.58
N GLU A 62 2.87 -36.58 -24.14
CA GLU A 62 1.99 -35.86 -23.22
C GLU A 62 2.68 -35.56 -21.88
N ARG A 63 3.42 -36.53 -21.33
CA ARG A 63 4.21 -36.33 -20.10
C ARG A 63 5.30 -35.29 -20.25
N LEU A 64 6.01 -35.29 -21.39
CA LEU A 64 7.03 -34.28 -21.70
C LEU A 64 6.41 -32.89 -21.84
N GLN A 65 5.28 -32.77 -22.54
CA GLN A 65 4.56 -31.51 -22.69
C GLN A 65 4.07 -30.97 -21.33
N LYS A 66 3.54 -31.85 -20.47
CA LYS A 66 3.11 -31.47 -19.12
C LYS A 66 4.28 -31.01 -18.25
N GLY A 67 5.41 -31.72 -18.28
CA GLY A 67 6.63 -31.31 -17.55
C GLY A 67 7.20 -29.97 -18.02
N LEU A 68 7.14 -29.67 -19.33
CA LEU A 68 7.53 -28.37 -19.88
C LEU A 68 6.58 -27.24 -19.44
N GLN A 69 5.28 -27.52 -19.33
CA GLN A 69 4.31 -26.56 -18.78
C GLN A 69 4.56 -26.29 -17.29
N GLU A 70 4.87 -27.30 -16.49
CA GLU A 70 5.21 -27.15 -15.06
C GLU A 70 6.49 -26.33 -14.86
N ALA A 71 7.51 -26.51 -15.70
CA ALA A 71 8.72 -25.68 -15.67
C ALA A 71 8.42 -24.19 -15.94
N SER A 72 7.45 -23.90 -16.83
CA SER A 72 7.02 -22.53 -17.10
C SER A 72 6.26 -21.89 -15.93
N LEU A 73 5.54 -22.69 -15.13
CA LEU A 73 4.86 -22.24 -13.92
C LEU A 73 5.88 -21.89 -12.82
N ALA A 74 6.91 -22.71 -12.64
CA ALA A 74 7.97 -22.45 -11.67
C ALA A 74 8.70 -21.13 -11.97
N GLN A 75 8.98 -20.85 -13.25
CA GLN A 75 9.56 -19.57 -13.67
C GLN A 75 8.64 -18.38 -13.36
N ARG A 76 7.34 -18.50 -13.65
CA ARG A 76 6.36 -17.45 -13.34
C ARG A 76 6.23 -17.18 -11.85
N VAL A 77 6.28 -18.21 -11.02
CA VAL A 77 6.28 -18.07 -9.56
C VAL A 77 7.54 -17.35 -9.10
N ALA A 78 8.72 -17.78 -9.55
CA ALA A 78 9.99 -17.12 -9.20
C ALA A 78 10.04 -15.65 -9.64
N GLU A 79 9.55 -15.33 -10.84
CA GLU A 79 9.44 -13.94 -11.32
C GLU A 79 8.46 -13.13 -10.46
N THR A 80 7.33 -13.71 -10.09
CA THR A 80 6.33 -13.07 -9.22
C THR A 80 6.89 -12.81 -7.83
N GLU A 81 7.63 -13.77 -7.26
CA GLU A 81 8.31 -13.63 -5.97
C GLU A 81 9.39 -12.54 -6.02
N GLN A 82 10.21 -12.50 -7.08
CA GLN A 82 11.19 -11.44 -7.28
C GLN A 82 10.50 -10.07 -7.40
N LYS A 83 9.41 -9.98 -8.16
CA LYS A 83 8.63 -8.75 -8.30
C LYS A 83 8.00 -8.34 -6.97
N LEU A 84 7.47 -9.29 -6.20
CA LEU A 84 6.89 -9.04 -4.88
C LEU A 84 7.97 -8.57 -3.88
N ALA A 85 9.16 -9.17 -3.91
CA ALA A 85 10.30 -8.75 -3.09
C ALA A 85 10.78 -7.33 -3.47
N GLN A 86 10.82 -7.00 -4.77
CA GLN A 86 11.13 -5.64 -5.24
C GLN A 86 10.07 -4.63 -4.79
N MET A 87 8.79 -4.99 -4.85
CA MET A 87 7.70 -4.14 -4.36
C MET A 87 7.72 -3.96 -2.84
N ALA A 88 8.08 -5.01 -2.08
CA ALA A 88 8.20 -4.95 -0.63
C ALA A 88 9.42 -4.15 -0.15
N ALA A 89 10.44 -3.98 -1.00
CA ALA A 89 11.62 -3.15 -0.71
C ALA A 89 11.34 -1.63 -0.79
N ILE A 90 10.20 -1.22 -1.36
CA ILE A 90 9.76 0.17 -1.32
C ILE A 90 9.20 0.42 0.08
N PRO A 91 9.84 1.25 0.92
CA PRO A 91 9.31 1.56 2.24
C PRO A 91 7.90 2.14 2.05
N PRO A 92 6.90 1.73 2.86
CA PRO A 92 5.56 2.28 2.74
C PRO A 92 5.68 3.80 2.88
N ALA A 93 5.13 4.54 1.92
CA ALA A 93 5.08 5.99 1.98
C ALA A 93 4.38 6.36 3.29
N SER A 94 5.15 6.76 4.29
CA SER A 94 4.57 7.19 5.55
C SER A 94 4.05 8.59 5.34
N LEU A 95 2.74 8.78 5.37
CA LEU A 95 2.14 10.11 5.30
C LEU A 95 2.14 10.73 6.70
N GLN A 96 2.70 11.92 6.85
CA GLN A 96 2.49 12.75 8.05
C GLN A 96 1.29 13.66 7.81
N MET A 97 0.46 13.83 8.83
CA MET A 97 -0.78 14.61 8.77
C MET A 97 -0.93 15.43 10.06
N ASP A 98 -1.53 16.60 9.93
CA ASP A 98 -1.98 17.45 11.05
C ASP A 98 -3.26 18.20 10.64
N ASN A 99 -4.10 18.54 11.60
CA ASN A 99 -5.36 19.23 11.32
C ASN A 99 -5.84 20.06 12.51
N GLY A 100 -6.72 21.01 12.24
CA GLY A 100 -7.32 21.85 13.27
C GLY A 100 -8.33 22.83 12.69
N PHE A 101 -8.72 23.81 13.48
CA PHE A 101 -9.60 24.89 13.03
C PHE A 101 -9.17 26.23 13.61
N VAL A 102 -9.61 27.30 12.96
CA VAL A 102 -9.50 28.67 13.47
C VAL A 102 -10.88 29.28 13.46
N LEU A 103 -11.32 29.74 14.63
CA LEU A 103 -12.54 30.52 14.78
C LEU A 103 -12.17 32.01 14.81
N VAL A 104 -12.83 32.79 13.97
CA VAL A 104 -12.66 34.24 13.87
C VAL A 104 -13.95 34.91 14.23
N LYS A 105 -13.86 35.91 15.09
CA LYS A 105 -15.01 36.72 15.50
C LYS A 105 -14.84 38.15 15.05
N LYS A 106 -15.97 38.85 14.96
CA LYS A 106 -15.97 40.29 14.81
C LYS A 106 -15.22 40.96 15.94
N GLY A 107 -14.40 41.95 15.60
CA GLY A 107 -13.61 42.69 16.57
C GLY A 107 -12.30 42.00 16.97
N ASP A 108 -11.95 40.86 16.35
CA ASP A 108 -10.63 40.27 16.50
C ASP A 108 -9.53 41.29 16.15
N SER A 109 -8.50 41.39 16.99
CA SER A 109 -7.40 42.35 16.82
C SER A 109 -6.53 42.06 15.60
N ASN A 110 -6.60 40.83 15.09
CA ASN A 110 -5.91 40.39 13.88
C ASN A 110 -6.54 40.94 12.58
N TRP A 111 -7.73 41.55 12.66
CA TRP A 111 -8.33 42.24 11.52
C TRP A 111 -7.61 43.56 11.23
N LYS A 112 -7.19 43.74 9.98
CA LYS A 112 -6.60 44.99 9.50
C LYS A 112 -7.29 45.43 8.22
N LEU A 113 -7.59 46.73 8.13
CA LEU A 113 -7.97 47.36 6.87
C LEU A 113 -6.69 47.52 6.03
N THR A 114 -6.56 46.72 4.98
CA THR A 114 -5.34 46.68 4.16
C THR A 114 -5.42 47.58 2.94
N ASP A 115 -6.63 47.88 2.47
CA ASP A 115 -6.86 48.84 1.39
C ASP A 115 -8.13 49.65 1.68
N ILE A 116 -7.96 50.97 1.82
CA ILE A 116 -9.04 51.92 2.12
C ILE A 116 -9.99 52.11 0.93
N PHE A 117 -9.48 52.05 -0.31
CA PHE A 117 -10.25 52.32 -1.52
C PHE A 117 -11.04 51.08 -1.95
N ALA A 118 -10.43 49.90 -1.86
CA ALA A 118 -11.10 48.63 -2.09
C ALA A 118 -11.96 48.16 -0.89
N ARG A 119 -11.90 48.89 0.24
CA ARG A 119 -12.48 48.49 1.54
C ARG A 119 -12.10 47.04 1.89
N LEU A 120 -10.83 46.71 1.70
CA LEU A 120 -10.30 45.37 1.88
C LEU A 120 -9.92 45.17 3.33
N ARG A 121 -10.50 44.15 3.98
CA ARG A 121 -10.09 43.74 5.32
C ARG A 121 -9.44 42.39 5.25
N GLN A 122 -8.31 42.24 5.92
CA GLN A 122 -7.63 40.97 6.06
C GLN A 122 -7.47 40.61 7.53
N PHE A 123 -7.79 39.36 7.85
CA PHE A 123 -7.39 38.72 9.08
C PHE A 123 -6.21 37.83 8.76
N ARG A 124 -5.14 37.91 9.57
CA ARG A 124 -3.97 37.04 9.44
C ARG A 124 -3.69 36.40 10.79
N GLN A 125 -3.61 35.07 10.83
CA GLN A 125 -3.24 34.32 12.03
C GLN A 125 -2.23 33.24 11.69
N ARG A 126 -1.15 33.18 12.47
CA ARG A 126 -0.19 32.09 12.38
C ARG A 126 -0.76 30.83 13.04
N VAL A 127 -0.76 29.73 12.29
CA VAL A 127 -1.09 28.39 12.77
C VAL A 127 0.20 27.61 12.88
N THR A 128 0.44 27.00 14.05
CA THR A 128 1.61 26.16 14.32
C THR A 128 1.18 24.71 14.35
N PHE A 129 1.91 23.85 13.64
CA PHE A 129 1.65 22.41 13.66
C PHE A 129 2.03 21.81 15.01
N ALA A 130 1.31 20.76 15.42
CA ALA A 130 1.63 20.02 16.64
C ALA A 130 3.00 19.34 16.55
N LYS A 131 3.42 18.94 15.35
CA LYS A 131 4.75 18.41 15.05
C LYS A 131 5.27 19.02 13.75
N PRO A 132 6.51 19.52 13.72
CA PRO A 132 7.10 19.99 12.49
C PRO A 132 7.13 18.90 11.41
N PHE A 133 6.88 19.28 10.16
CA PHE A 133 7.04 18.43 8.99
C PHE A 133 8.49 18.45 8.49
N ALA A 134 8.95 17.36 7.88
CA ALA A 134 10.29 17.29 7.29
C ALA A 134 10.50 18.30 6.14
N GLN A 135 9.42 18.64 5.44
CA GLN A 135 9.35 19.62 4.35
C GLN A 135 8.01 20.36 4.45
N PRO A 136 7.89 21.58 3.88
CA PRO A 136 6.63 22.32 3.90
C PRO A 136 5.45 21.46 3.38
N PRO A 137 4.38 21.28 4.17
CA PRO A 137 3.27 20.42 3.80
C PRO A 137 2.33 21.07 2.78
N ARG A 138 1.46 20.26 2.17
CA ARG A 138 0.31 20.78 1.42
C ARG A 138 -0.81 21.08 2.40
N ILE A 139 -1.46 22.23 2.23
CA ILE A 139 -2.55 22.69 3.09
C ILE A 139 -3.85 22.73 2.31
N MET A 140 -4.89 22.13 2.87
CA MET A 140 -6.27 22.30 2.45
C MET A 140 -7.02 23.09 3.50
N LEU A 141 -7.84 24.04 3.06
CA LEU A 141 -8.68 24.88 3.91
C LEU A 141 -10.14 24.67 3.52
N GLY A 142 -11.04 24.65 4.51
CA GLY A 142 -12.48 24.57 4.31
C GLY A 142 -13.21 25.49 5.29
N ILE A 143 -14.11 26.32 4.78
CA ILE A 143 -15.00 27.12 5.65
C ILE A 143 -16.09 26.18 6.17
N THR A 144 -16.19 26.06 7.48
CA THR A 144 -17.12 25.14 8.16
C THR A 144 -18.25 25.87 8.88
N LEU A 145 -18.05 27.14 9.24
CA LEU A 145 -19.09 28.00 9.78
C LEU A 145 -18.92 29.41 9.23
N ILE A 146 -20.04 30.06 8.95
CA ILE A 146 -20.06 31.47 8.56
C ILE A 146 -21.36 32.14 9.02
N GLU A 147 -21.21 33.23 9.77
CA GLU A 147 -22.31 34.05 10.26
C GLU A 147 -22.10 35.51 9.83
N LEU A 148 -23.11 36.06 9.16
CA LEU A 148 -23.02 37.33 8.45
C LEU A 148 -24.34 38.10 8.57
N PRO A 149 -24.30 39.42 8.76
CA PRO A 149 -25.47 40.28 8.68
C PRO A 149 -25.68 40.84 7.25
N ALA A 150 -24.80 40.54 6.30
CA ALA A 150 -24.74 41.19 4.99
C ALA A 150 -25.40 40.37 3.88
N GLU A 151 -26.18 41.03 3.02
CA GLU A 151 -26.86 40.41 1.86
C GLU A 151 -25.89 39.99 0.74
N LYS A 152 -24.69 40.57 0.69
CA LYS A 152 -23.66 40.27 -0.32
C LYS A 152 -22.36 39.90 0.35
N LEU A 153 -21.90 38.68 0.05
CA LEU A 153 -20.70 38.11 0.61
C LEU A 153 -19.63 37.93 -0.46
N ARG A 154 -18.43 38.45 -0.19
CA ARG A 154 -17.22 38.10 -0.94
C ARG A 154 -16.10 37.82 0.04
N LEU A 155 -15.78 36.54 0.20
CA LEU A 155 -14.71 36.06 1.04
C LEU A 155 -13.71 35.23 0.25
N GLN A 156 -12.46 35.32 0.68
CA GLN A 156 -11.41 34.46 0.21
C GLN A 156 -10.61 33.97 1.42
N THR A 157 -10.30 32.68 1.43
CA THR A 157 -9.44 32.05 2.43
C THR A 157 -8.23 31.44 1.72
N ARG A 158 -7.05 31.59 2.30
CA ARG A 158 -5.80 31.06 1.73
C ARG A 158 -4.75 30.83 2.81
N ALA A 159 -3.85 29.90 2.53
CA ALA A 159 -2.66 29.67 3.34
C ALA A 159 -1.47 30.39 2.69
N GLU A 160 -0.78 31.21 3.46
CA GLU A 160 0.45 31.91 3.08
C GLU A 160 1.60 31.45 3.99
N GLU A 161 2.84 31.76 3.62
CA GLU A 161 4.02 31.55 4.49
C GLU A 161 4.09 30.11 5.05
N ILE A 162 3.83 29.12 4.19
CA ILE A 162 3.83 27.70 4.57
C ILE A 162 5.27 27.23 4.73
N ASP A 163 5.61 26.76 5.93
CA ASP A 163 6.91 26.17 6.26
C ASP A 163 6.71 24.87 7.04
N SER A 164 7.81 24.23 7.46
CA SER A 164 7.78 22.99 8.23
C SER A 164 7.09 23.10 9.59
N ASN A 165 7.01 24.29 10.18
CA ASN A 165 6.47 24.52 11.52
C ASN A 165 5.02 25.02 11.52
N GLY A 166 4.54 25.56 10.40
CA GLY A 166 3.19 26.10 10.32
C GLY A 166 2.86 26.78 9.00
N PHE A 167 1.77 27.53 9.01
CA PHE A 167 1.36 28.42 7.94
C PHE A 167 0.62 29.64 8.49
N THR A 168 0.52 30.70 7.70
CA THR A 168 -0.30 31.88 8.02
C THR A 168 -1.64 31.74 7.32
N LEU A 169 -2.71 31.61 8.11
CA LEU A 169 -4.08 31.62 7.62
C LEU A 169 -4.51 33.04 7.33
N VAL A 170 -4.93 33.31 6.10
CA VAL A 170 -5.40 34.63 5.68
C VAL A 170 -6.85 34.55 5.24
N PHE A 171 -7.67 35.39 5.87
CA PHE A 171 -9.02 35.69 5.43
C PHE A 171 -9.08 37.08 4.84
N GLU A 172 -9.75 37.19 3.72
CA GLU A 172 -9.97 38.46 3.05
C GLU A 172 -11.47 38.66 2.84
N SER A 173 -11.98 39.81 3.26
CA SER A 173 -13.33 40.27 2.93
C SER A 173 -13.26 41.59 2.18
N ARG A 174 -14.16 41.77 1.20
CA ARG A 174 -14.26 42.99 0.41
C ARG A 174 -15.55 43.75 0.71
N SER A 175 -15.51 45.07 0.53
CA SER A 175 -16.70 45.93 0.60
C SER A 175 -17.37 45.92 1.99
N GLU A 176 -18.70 45.90 2.04
CA GLU A 176 -19.52 45.92 3.26
C GLU A 176 -19.70 44.56 3.93
N SER A 177 -19.04 43.49 3.45
CA SER A 177 -19.11 42.18 4.08
C SER A 177 -18.45 42.22 5.47
N ARG A 178 -19.28 42.42 6.50
CA ARG A 178 -18.90 42.30 7.92
C ARG A 178 -19.16 40.87 8.35
N ILE A 179 -18.13 40.19 8.83
CA ILE A 179 -18.27 38.87 9.43
C ILE A 179 -18.62 39.06 10.90
N GLU A 180 -19.66 38.39 11.39
CA GLU A 180 -19.90 38.26 12.84
C GLU A 180 -19.04 37.11 13.39
N GLU A 181 -19.11 35.95 12.74
CA GLU A 181 -18.31 34.76 13.10
C GLU A 181 -17.97 33.93 11.86
N MET A 182 -16.79 33.32 11.82
CA MET A 182 -16.40 32.38 10.77
C MET A 182 -15.43 31.34 11.32
N GLN A 183 -15.65 30.08 10.98
CA GLN A 183 -14.73 28.99 11.28
C GLN A 183 -14.14 28.43 9.99
N VAL A 184 -12.82 28.20 10.01
CA VAL A 184 -12.12 27.49 8.94
C VAL A 184 -11.35 26.33 9.51
N ASP A 185 -11.67 25.17 8.99
CA ASP A 185 -10.95 23.93 9.26
C ASP A 185 -9.79 23.82 8.27
N TRP A 186 -8.68 23.31 8.75
CA TRP A 186 -7.47 23.13 7.95
C TRP A 186 -6.92 21.72 8.12
N PHE A 187 -6.30 21.25 7.05
CA PHE A 187 -5.71 19.93 6.96
C PHE A 187 -4.36 20.01 6.24
N ALA A 188 -3.31 19.58 6.92
CA ALA A 188 -1.94 19.58 6.45
C ALA A 188 -1.45 18.15 6.24
N PHE A 189 -0.81 17.87 5.10
CA PHE A 189 -0.23 16.56 4.83
C PHE A 189 1.06 16.67 4.00
N ALA A 190 2.00 15.77 4.29
CA ALA A 190 3.22 15.62 3.51
C ALA A 190 3.73 14.19 3.60
N ASP A 191 4.45 13.76 2.58
CA ASP A 191 5.26 12.56 2.68
C ASP A 191 6.30 12.75 3.78
N ARG A 192 6.29 11.84 4.74
CA ARG A 192 7.36 11.74 5.71
C ARG A 192 8.53 11.14 4.95
N ALA A 193 9.55 11.95 4.73
CA ALA A 193 10.82 11.43 4.23
C ALA A 193 11.20 10.23 5.09
N ALA A 194 11.35 9.06 4.45
CA ALA A 194 11.93 7.89 5.11
C ALA A 194 13.22 8.41 5.75
N ALA A 195 13.30 8.34 7.09
CA ALA A 195 14.46 8.82 7.83
C ALA A 195 15.69 8.25 7.12
N GLN A 196 16.36 9.10 6.34
CA GLN A 196 17.46 8.65 5.52
C GLN A 196 18.48 8.20 6.54
N GLY A 197 18.75 6.89 6.55
CA GLY A 197 19.87 6.33 7.26
C GLY A 197 21.13 6.90 6.63
N THR A 198 21.48 8.12 7.02
CA THR A 198 22.83 8.66 6.88
C THR A 198 23.69 7.92 7.91
N GLN A 199 23.96 6.65 7.63
CA GLN A 199 25.22 6.05 8.04
C GLN A 199 26.28 6.74 7.19
N ALA A 200 26.88 7.78 7.74
CA ALA A 200 28.13 8.33 7.24
C ALA A 200 29.18 7.19 7.22
N ARG A 201 29.70 6.92 6.04
CA ARG A 201 30.94 6.18 5.81
C ARG A 201 32.12 7.13 5.89
#